data_AF-A0A7S0V6L9-F1
#
_entry.id   AF-A0A7S0V6L9-F1
#
_cell.length_a   1.000
_cell.length_b   1.000
_cell.length_c   1.000
_cell.angle_alpha   90.00
_cell.angle_beta   90.00
_cell.angle_gamma   90.00
#
_symmetry.space_group_name_H-M   'P 1'
#
loop_
_entity.id
_entity.type
_entity.pdbx_description
1 polymer ?
#
loop_
_entity_poly.entity_id
_entity_poly.type
_entity_poly.pdbx_seq_one_letter_code
_entity_poly.pdbx_strand_id
1 'polypeptide(L)'
;MGNHLIGKLAFFPPEPAQYTGKDVTTFVKTENGQTIPVLHIKTKNPRFTLLFSHGNAEDVGVNKSFCEWLSEQLKVDVVTYDYSGYGLATGDPS
;
A
#
# COMPACT_ATOMS: atom_id res chain seq x y z
N MET A 1 13.64 18.56 -3.01
CA MET A 1 13.10 19.32 -1.87
C MET A 1 11.80 20.09 -2.16
N GLY A 2 11.39 20.34 -3.42
CA GLY A 2 10.16 21.10 -3.72
C GLY A 2 8.85 20.30 -3.89
N ASN A 3 8.90 19.01 -4.20
CA ASN A 3 7.70 18.25 -4.60
C ASN A 3 6.90 17.62 -3.44
N HIS A 4 7.56 17.34 -2.30
CA HIS A 4 6.90 16.68 -1.17
C HIS A 4 5.76 17.53 -0.56
N LEU A 5 5.93 18.85 -0.46
CA LEU A 5 4.88 19.72 0.09
C LEU A 5 3.67 19.81 -0.85
N ILE A 6 3.89 19.87 -2.16
CA ILE A 6 2.80 20.00 -3.14
C ILE A 6 1.99 18.70 -3.21
N GLY A 7 2.63 17.54 -3.23
CA GLY A 7 1.93 16.25 -3.21
C GLY A 7 0.98 16.11 -2.02
N LYS A 8 1.42 16.50 -0.82
CA LYS A 8 0.61 16.49 0.41
C LYS A 8 -0.48 17.57 0.48
N LEU A 9 -0.36 18.65 -0.30
CA LEU A 9 -1.36 19.71 -0.37
C LEU A 9 -2.42 19.43 -1.44
N ALA A 10 -2.04 18.73 -2.52
CA ALA A 10 -2.95 18.31 -3.58
C ALA A 10 -3.75 17.07 -3.20
N PHE A 11 -3.12 16.15 -2.46
CA PHE A 11 -3.71 14.90 -1.99
C PHE A 11 -3.53 14.84 -0.48
N PHE A 12 -4.61 14.57 0.26
CA PHE A 12 -4.62 14.52 1.72
C PHE A 12 -4.63 13.05 2.19
N PRO A 13 -3.48 12.34 2.15
CA PRO A 13 -3.43 10.99 2.68
C PRO A 13 -3.73 10.98 4.19
N PRO A 14 -4.16 9.84 4.73
CA PRO A 14 -4.39 9.72 6.16
C PRO A 14 -3.12 10.04 6.96
N GLU A 15 -3.22 11.01 7.86
CA GLU A 15 -2.19 11.29 8.87
C GLU A 15 -2.80 11.19 10.28
N PRO A 16 -2.34 10.25 11.12
CA PRO A 16 -1.33 9.22 10.85
C PRO A 16 -1.84 8.11 9.91
N ALA A 17 -0.92 7.29 9.39
CA ALA A 17 -1.23 6.09 8.63
C ALA A 17 -2.25 5.20 9.36
N GLN A 18 -3.18 4.60 8.61
CA GLN A 18 -4.28 3.79 9.18
C GLN A 18 -3.88 2.36 9.54
N TYR A 19 -2.58 2.08 9.57
CA TYR A 19 -2.02 0.77 9.89
C TYR A 19 -0.64 0.91 10.54
N THR A 20 -0.14 -0.18 11.10
CA THR A 20 1.17 -0.24 11.77
C THR A 20 2.10 -1.21 11.09
N GLY A 21 3.39 -1.16 11.43
CA GLY A 21 4.38 -2.14 10.93
C GLY A 21 4.05 -3.61 11.29
N LYS A 22 3.14 -3.86 12.24
CA LYS A 22 2.66 -5.23 12.57
C LYS A 22 1.68 -5.77 11.55
N ASP A 23 0.97 -4.88 10.85
CA ASP A 23 0.02 -5.24 9.80
C ASP A 23 0.75 -5.59 8.50
N VAL A 24 1.98 -5.08 8.33
CA VAL A 24 2.80 -5.25 7.13
C VAL A 24 3.28 -6.69 6.99
N THR A 25 3.04 -7.30 5.83
CA THR A 25 3.54 -8.66 5.55
C THR A 25 5.04 -8.65 5.29
N THR A 26 5.52 -7.69 4.51
CA THR A 26 6.94 -7.50 4.28
C THR A 26 7.24 -6.07 3.83
N PHE A 27 8.50 -5.67 4.00
CA PHE A 27 9.02 -4.42 3.45
C PHE A 27 9.93 -4.72 2.27
N VAL A 28 9.64 -4.11 1.12
CA VAL A 28 10.43 -4.26 -0.11
C VAL A 28 11.31 -3.02 -0.27
N LYS A 29 12.55 -3.22 -0.75
CA LYS A 29 13.44 -2.11 -1.12
C LYS A 29 13.34 -1.85 -2.62
N THR A 30 13.17 -0.59 -2.99
CA THR A 30 13.25 -0.15 -4.39
C THR A 30 14.71 0.01 -4.82
N GLU A 31 14.96 0.09 -6.14
CA GLU A 31 16.29 0.37 -6.70
C GLU A 31 16.86 1.71 -6.20
N ASN A 32 15.98 2.69 -5.94
CA ASN A 32 16.34 4.01 -5.42
C ASN A 32 16.47 4.04 -3.88
N GLY A 33 16.40 2.88 -3.22
CA GLY A 33 16.62 2.74 -1.78
C GLY A 33 15.42 3.12 -0.90
N GLN A 34 14.23 3.29 -1.46
CA GLN A 34 13.01 3.45 -0.65
C GLN A 34 12.58 2.12 -0.06
N THR A 35 11.97 2.17 1.12
CA THR A 35 11.39 1.03 1.82
C THR A 35 9.88 1.12 1.69
N ILE A 36 9.27 0.12 1.05
CA ILE A 36 7.85 0.08 0.74
C ILE A 36 7.16 -1.03 1.55
N PRO A 37 6.17 -0.71 2.39
CA PRO A 37 5.35 -1.69 3.07
C PRO A 37 4.42 -2.39 2.09
N VAL A 38 4.33 -3.71 2.20
CA VAL A 38 3.50 -4.57 1.36
C VAL A 38 2.60 -5.44 2.23
N LEU A 39 1.31 -5.47 1.91
CA LEU A 39 0.34 -6.42 2.44
C LEU A 39 0.14 -7.54 1.43
N HIS A 40 0.27 -8.79 1.86
CA HIS A 40 -0.06 -9.97 1.06
C HIS A 40 -1.20 -10.73 1.74
N ILE A 41 -2.40 -10.53 1.20
CA ILE A 41 -3.61 -11.21 1.63
C ILE A 41 -3.68 -12.54 0.86
N LYS A 42 -3.67 -13.64 1.60
CA LYS A 42 -3.64 -14.99 1.03
C LYS A 42 -5.03 -15.61 1.02
N THR A 43 -5.30 -16.40 -0.01
CA THR A 43 -6.48 -17.27 -0.07
C THR A 43 -6.06 -18.75 -0.18
N LYS A 44 -7.03 -19.66 -0.12
CA LYS A 44 -6.75 -21.10 -0.24
C LYS A 44 -6.62 -21.50 -1.71
N ASN A 45 -5.47 -22.06 -2.08
CA ASN A 45 -5.16 -22.55 -3.42
C ASN A 45 -5.41 -21.51 -4.54
N PRO A 46 -4.79 -20.31 -4.45
CA PRO A 46 -4.94 -19.28 -5.47
C PRO A 46 -4.43 -19.78 -6.81
N ARG A 47 -5.20 -19.55 -7.87
CA ARG A 47 -4.69 -19.72 -9.25
C ARG A 47 -3.89 -18.51 -9.71
N PHE A 48 -4.24 -17.33 -9.19
CA PHE A 48 -3.67 -16.05 -9.58
C PHE A 48 -3.39 -15.18 -8.34
N THR A 49 -2.53 -14.19 -8.54
CA THR A 49 -2.29 -13.11 -7.59
C THR A 49 -2.65 -11.79 -8.27
N LEU A 50 -3.47 -10.99 -7.61
CA LEU A 50 -3.81 -9.64 -8.04
C LEU A 50 -2.84 -8.65 -7.37
N LEU A 51 -2.12 -7.89 -8.17
CA LEU A 51 -1.41 -6.70 -7.69
C LEU A 51 -2.38 -5.52 -7.71
N PHE A 52 -2.72 -5.01 -6.54
CA PHE A 52 -3.63 -3.89 -6.36
C PHE A 52 -2.85 -2.62 -6.00
N SER A 53 -3.15 -1.55 -6.73
CA SER A 53 -2.59 -0.21 -6.53
C SER A 53 -3.69 0.67 -5.92
N HIS A 54 -3.45 1.25 -4.74
CA HIS A 54 -4.45 2.05 -4.03
C HIS A 54 -4.73 3.40 -4.73
N GLY A 55 -5.79 4.10 -4.32
CA GLY A 55 -6.11 5.43 -4.84
C GLY A 55 -5.09 6.49 -4.45
N ASN A 56 -5.10 7.65 -5.13
CA ASN A 56 -4.37 8.82 -4.63
C ASN A 56 -4.92 9.24 -3.26
N ALA A 57 -4.09 9.83 -2.40
CA ALA A 57 -4.49 10.23 -1.03
C ALA A 57 -4.93 9.05 -0.14
N GLU A 58 -4.52 7.82 -0.43
CA GLU A 58 -4.81 6.65 0.40
C GLU A 58 -3.52 5.98 0.89
N ASP A 59 -3.67 5.05 1.82
CA ASP A 59 -2.63 4.10 2.20
C ASP A 59 -3.18 2.66 2.12
N VAL A 60 -2.30 1.67 2.27
CA VAL A 60 -2.70 0.25 2.30
C VAL A 60 -3.61 -0.10 3.47
N GLY A 61 -3.59 0.67 4.55
CA GLY A 61 -4.46 0.48 5.72
C GLY A 61 -5.93 0.72 5.36
N VAL A 62 -6.22 1.83 4.69
CA VAL A 62 -7.57 2.15 4.19
C VAL A 62 -8.08 1.07 3.23
N ASN A 63 -7.18 0.52 2.40
CA ASN A 63 -7.54 -0.43 1.36
C ASN A 63 -7.60 -1.89 1.82
N LYS A 64 -7.17 -2.19 3.04
CA LYS A 64 -7.02 -3.56 3.55
C LYS A 64 -8.34 -4.35 3.46
N SER A 65 -9.42 -3.81 4.02
CA SER A 65 -10.71 -4.52 4.04
C SER A 65 -11.31 -4.72 2.64
N PHE A 66 -11.08 -3.77 1.73
CA PHE A 66 -11.48 -3.93 0.32
C PHE A 66 -10.66 -5.04 -0.36
N CYS A 67 -9.35 -5.08 -0.14
CA CYS A 67 -8.49 -6.12 -0.69
C CYS A 67 -8.80 -7.51 -0.12
N GLU A 68 -9.18 -7.60 1.17
CA GLU A 68 -9.66 -8.83 1.80
C GLU A 68 -10.95 -9.32 1.14
N TRP A 69 -11.93 -8.43 0.99
CA TRP A 69 -13.16 -8.74 0.27
C TRP A 69 -12.88 -9.20 -1.17
N LEU A 70 -11.97 -8.52 -1.88
CA LEU A 70 -11.61 -8.85 -3.26
C LEU A 70 -10.95 -10.24 -3.39
N SER A 71 -10.04 -10.56 -2.47
CA SER A 71 -9.42 -11.88 -2.34
C SER A 71 -10.47 -12.99 -2.17
N GLU A 72 -11.45 -12.76 -1.30
CA GLU A 72 -12.54 -13.71 -1.04
C GLU A 72 -13.45 -13.91 -2.26
N GLN A 73 -13.87 -12.82 -2.91
CA GLN A 73 -14.80 -12.89 -4.04
C GLN A 73 -14.17 -13.56 -5.26
N LEU A 74 -12.90 -13.23 -5.55
CA LEU A 74 -12.21 -13.71 -6.75
C LEU A 74 -11.43 -15.01 -6.51
N LYS A 75 -11.23 -15.42 -5.26
CA LYS A 75 -10.41 -16.57 -4.87
C LYS A 75 -8.99 -16.48 -5.43
N VAL A 76 -8.39 -15.30 -5.25
CA VAL A 76 -7.01 -14.99 -5.63
C VAL A 76 -6.26 -14.43 -4.43
N ASP A 77 -4.93 -14.55 -4.44
CA ASP A 77 -4.12 -13.75 -3.53
C ASP A 77 -4.20 -12.27 -3.95
N VAL A 78 -4.12 -11.34 -2.99
CA VAL A 78 -4.04 -9.91 -3.27
C VAL A 78 -2.78 -9.36 -2.63
N VAL A 79 -1.97 -8.65 -3.42
CA VAL A 79 -0.80 -7.90 -2.97
C VAL A 79 -1.09 -6.43 -3.16
N THR A 80 -1.00 -5.64 -2.09
CA THR A 80 -1.13 -4.18 -2.13
C THR A 80 0.05 -3.55 -1.40
N TYR A 81 0.42 -2.33 -1.79
CA TYR A 81 1.64 -1.65 -1.36
C TYR A 81 1.41 -0.15 -1.32
N ASP A 82 2.12 0.55 -0.42
CA ASP A 82 2.09 2.02 -0.42
C ASP A 82 2.94 2.58 -1.58
N TYR A 83 2.49 3.68 -2.15
CA TYR A 83 3.37 4.52 -2.97
C TYR A 83 4.47 5.17 -2.11
N SER A 84 5.59 5.55 -2.74
CA SER A 84 6.66 6.25 -2.04
C SER A 84 6.12 7.51 -1.34
N GLY A 85 6.52 7.73 -0.09
CA GLY A 85 6.05 8.88 0.71
C GLY A 85 4.62 8.80 1.25
N TYR A 86 3.90 7.69 1.06
CA TYR A 86 2.59 7.42 1.67
C TYR A 86 2.70 6.43 2.83
N GLY A 87 1.77 6.50 3.78
CA GLY A 87 1.67 5.59 4.92
C GLY A 87 3.00 5.41 5.68
N LEU A 88 3.53 4.18 5.68
CA LEU A 88 4.84 3.85 6.27
C LEU A 88 5.96 3.74 5.24
N ALA A 89 5.70 4.03 3.96
CA ALA A 89 6.71 4.06 2.92
C ALA A 89 7.66 5.24 3.10
N THR A 90 8.94 5.02 2.77
CA THR A 90 9.91 6.12 2.71
C THR A 90 9.93 6.79 1.34
N GLY A 91 10.60 7.94 1.23
CA GLY A 91 10.72 8.71 0.00
C GLY A 91 9.66 9.80 -0.14
N ASP A 92 9.55 10.32 -1.35
CA ASP A 92 8.61 11.39 -1.71
C ASP A 92 7.51 10.83 -2.63
N PRO A 93 6.26 11.33 -2.54
CA PRO A 93 5.22 11.02 -3.50
C PRO A 93 5.60 11.48 -4.90
N SER A 94 5.24 10.65 -5.90
CA SER A 94 5.48 10.90 -7.33
C SER A 94 4.29 11.61 -7.97
#